data_AF-A0A7W5KYT9-F1
#
_entry.id   AF-A0A7W5KYT9-F1
#
_cell.length_a   1.000
_cell.length_b   1.000
_cell.length_c   1.000
_cell.angle_alpha   90.00
_cell.angle_beta   90.00
_cell.angle_gamma   90.00
#
_symmetry.space_group_name_H-M   'P 1'
#
loop_
_entity.id
_entity.type
_entity.pdbx_description
1 polymer ?
#
loop_
_entity_poly.entity_id
_entity_poly.type
_entity_poly.pdbx_seq_one_letter_code
_entity_poly.pdbx_strand_id
1 'polypeptide(L)' 'MVVRRDMTNDEWKWLVRLCQHEADSVPRIIEARLVELGLSGPNGLSNEARELVQRELLSERRNRLQGLH' A
#
# COMPACT_ATOMS: atom_id res chain seq x y z
N MET A 1 4.18 -7.49 -11.31
CA MET A 1 3.20 -7.56 -10.22
C MET A 1 3.92 -7.10 -8.96
N VAL A 2 3.65 -5.88 -8.52
CA VAL A 2 4.37 -5.27 -7.39
C VAL A 2 3.97 -5.95 -6.08
N VAL A 3 4.94 -6.26 -5.24
CA VAL A 3 4.71 -6.85 -3.92
C VAL A 3 5.22 -5.91 -2.83
N ARG A 4 4.76 -6.10 -1.59
CA ARG A 4 5.18 -5.26 -0.45
C ARG A 4 6.72 -5.15 -0.33
N ARG A 5 7.46 -6.19 -0.71
CA ARG A 5 8.94 -6.24 -0.62
C ARG A 5 9.64 -5.28 -1.59
N ASP A 6 8.96 -4.82 -2.63
CA ASP A 6 9.49 -3.81 -3.56
C ASP A 6 9.46 -2.39 -2.97
N MET A 7 8.85 -2.22 -1.79
CA MET A 7 8.69 -0.94 -1.12
C MET A 7 9.38 -0.95 0.25
N THR A 8 9.87 0.22 0.63
CA THR A 8 10.31 0.52 1.98
C THR A 8 9.11 0.59 2.94
N ASN A 9 9.39 0.52 4.25
CA ASN A 9 8.35 0.64 5.27
C ASN A 9 7.60 1.98 5.21
N ASP A 10 8.29 3.07 4.86
CA ASP A 10 7.67 4.39 4.74
C ASP A 10 6.73 4.48 3.54
N GLU A 11 7.18 4.02 2.37
CA GLU A 11 6.36 3.95 1.16
C GLU A 11 5.10 3.10 1.38
N TRP A 12 5.27 1.94 2.01
CA TRP A 12 4.15 1.07 2.38
C TRP A 12 3.16 1.77 3.31
N LYS A 13 3.64 2.41 4.37
CA LYS A 13 2.78 3.11 5.35
C LYS A 13 1.96 4.21 4.69
N TRP A 14 2.56 4.97 3.79
CA TRP A 14 1.86 6.01 3.03
C TRP A 14 0.84 5.42 2.06
N LEU A 15 1.18 4.34 1.37
CA LEU A 15 0.26 3.65 0.48
C LEU A 15 -0.99 3.14 1.23
N VAL A 16 -0.79 2.56 2.42
CA VAL A 16 -1.88 2.09 3.28
C VAL A 16 -2.78 3.25 3.70
N ARG A 17 -2.20 4.39 4.14
CA ARG A 17 -2.96 5.59 4.53
C ARG A 17 -3.77 6.18 3.38
N LEU A 18 -3.18 6.24 2.19
CA LEU A 18 -3.88 6.66 0.97
C LEU A 18 -5.05 5.73 0.65
N CYS A 19 -4.85 4.40 0.76
CA CYS A 19 -5.93 3.43 0.53
C CYS A 19 -7.05 3.52 1.57
N GLN A 20 -6.73 3.91 2.81
CA GLN A 20 -7.70 4.09 3.89
C GLN A 20 -8.36 5.48 3.90
N HIS A 21 -8.03 6.34 2.93
CA HIS A 21 -8.47 7.74 2.91
C HIS A 21 -8.09 8.53 4.18
N GLU A 22 -7.01 8.13 4.85
CA GLU A 22 -6.50 8.82 6.05
C GLU A 22 -5.50 9.95 5.70
N ALA A 23 -5.13 10.07 4.43
CA ALA A 23 -4.23 11.10 3.95
C ALA A 23 -4.73 11.67 2.61
N ASP A 24 -4.92 12.99 2.56
CA ASP A 24 -5.25 13.71 1.33
C ASP A 24 -4.03 14.03 0.48
N SER A 25 -2.83 13.89 1.04
CA SER A 25 -1.57 14.22 0.37
C SER A 25 -0.41 13.39 0.90
N VAL A 26 0.54 13.08 0.01
CA VAL A 26 1.75 12.33 0.33
C VAL A 26 3.00 13.11 -0.06
N PRO A 27 4.17 12.83 0.55
CA PRO A 27 5.42 13.43 0.12
C PRO A 27 5.70 13.11 -1.36
N ARG A 28 6.15 14.12 -2.12
CA ARG A 28 6.43 13.98 -3.57
C ARG A 28 7.36 12.82 -3.92
N ILE A 29 8.31 12.51 -3.04
CA ILE A 29 9.24 11.38 -3.23
C ILE A 29 8.48 10.04 -3.22
N ILE A 30 7.52 9.90 -2.30
CA ILE A 30 6.68 8.72 -2.17
C ILE A 30 5.69 8.65 -3.33
N GLU A 31 5.08 9.79 -3.70
CA GLU A 31 4.21 9.87 -4.87
C GLU A 31 4.92 9.41 -6.15
N ALA A 32 6.11 9.94 -6.41
CA ALA A 32 6.92 9.56 -7.57
C ALA A 32 7.21 8.05 -7.56
N ARG A 33 7.57 7.49 -6.40
CA ARG A 33 7.79 6.05 -6.24
C ARG A 33 6.55 5.20 -6.50
N LEU A 34 5.40 5.61 -5.98
CA LEU A 34 4.14 4.92 -6.24
C LEU A 34 3.75 4.97 -7.72
N VAL A 35 4.03 6.08 -8.41
CA VAL A 35 3.83 6.22 -9.85
C VAL A 35 4.81 5.33 -10.63
N GLU A 36 6.09 5.30 -10.26
CA GLU A 36 7.10 4.42 -10.86
C GLU A 36 6.73 2.94 -10.72
N LEU A 37 6.10 2.56 -9.60
CA LEU A 37 5.60 1.20 -9.35
C LEU A 37 4.23 0.92 -10.02
N GLY A 38 3.61 1.90 -10.67
CA GLY A 38 2.26 1.74 -11.26
C GLY A 38 1.12 1.64 -10.24
N LEU A 39 1.40 2.00 -8.97
CA LEU A 39 0.44 1.97 -7.87
C LEU A 39 -0.38 3.27 -7.76
N SER A 40 0.10 4.35 -8.38
CA SER A 40 -0.58 5.63 -8.44
C SER A 40 -0.51 6.22 -9.84
N GLY A 41 -1.50 7.03 -10.20
CA GLY A 41 -1.58 7.69 -11.50
C GLY A 41 -2.40 8.98 -11.45
N PRO A 42 -2.70 9.59 -12.61
CA PRO A 42 -3.39 10.88 -12.70
C PRO A 42 -4.80 10.88 -12.09
N ASN A 43 -5.42 9.71 -11.93
CA ASN A 43 -6.73 9.53 -11.31
C ASN A 43 -6.65 9.05 -9.84
N GLY A 44 -5.47 9.12 -9.23
CA GLY A 44 -5.19 8.62 -7.88
C GLY A 44 -4.66 7.18 -7.86
N LEU A 45 -4.90 6.48 -6.76
CA LEU A 45 -4.43 5.10 -6.56
C LEU A 45 -5.03 4.12 -7.57
N SER A 46 -4.20 3.24 -8.11
CA SER A 46 -4.63 2.17 -9.01
C SER A 46 -5.35 1.05 -8.24
N ASN A 47 -6.14 0.24 -8.96
CA ASN A 47 -6.80 -0.92 -8.36
C ASN A 47 -5.78 -1.94 -7.83
N GLU A 48 -4.65 -2.10 -8.51
CA GLU A 48 -3.56 -2.97 -8.07
C GLU A 48 -3.01 -2.56 -6.69
N ALA A 49 -2.91 -1.26 -6.45
CA ALA A 49 -2.47 -0.72 -5.17
C ALA A 49 -3.44 -1.06 -4.03
N ARG A 50 -4.75 -0.94 -4.30
CA ARG A 50 -5.80 -1.30 -3.34
C ARG A 50 -5.82 -2.80 -3.06
N GLU A 51 -5.72 -3.61 -4.11
CA GLU A 51 -5.66 -5.07 -3.99
C GLU A 51 -4.43 -5.50 -3.19
N LEU A 52 -3.26 -4.91 -3.44
CA LEU A 52 -2.03 -5.20 -2.71
C LEU A 52 -2.20 -4.91 -1.21
N VAL A 53 -2.70 -3.71 -0.88
CA VAL A 53 -2.95 -3.32 0.52
C VAL A 53 -3.96 -4.26 1.18
N GLN A 54 -5.06 -4.59 0.51
CA GLN A 54 -6.05 -5.52 1.05
C GLN A 54 -5.47 -6.92 1.29
N ARG A 55 -4.71 -7.46 0.33
CA ARG A 55 -4.09 -8.79 0.45
C ARG A 55 -3.12 -8.86 1.62
N GLU A 56 -2.27 -7.85 1.78
CA GLU A 56 -1.29 -7.82 2.88
C GLU A 56 -1.98 -7.63 4.24
N LEU A 57 -2.96 -6.72 4.36
CA LEU A 57 -3.72 -6.55 5.61
C LEU A 57 -4.48 -7.81 6.00
N LEU A 58 -5.05 -8.52 5.02
CA LEU A 58 -5.70 -9.82 5.26
C LEU A 58 -4.69 -10.89 5.68
N SER A 59 -3.49 -10.90 5.10
CA SER A 59 -2.40 -11.78 5.49
C SER A 59 -1.96 -11.51 6.93
N GLU A 60 -1.76 -10.25 7.30
CA GLU A 60 -1.41 -9.85 8.67
C GLU A 60 -2.50 -10.22 9.68
N ARG A 61 -3.77 -9.97 9.36
CA ARG A 61 -4.90 -10.38 10.21
C ARG A 61 -4.94 -11.88 10.40
N ARG A 62 -4.76 -12.65 9.33
CA ARG A 62 -4.72 -14.12 9.37
C ARG A 62 -3.57 -14.62 10.24
N ASN A 63 -2.37 -14.07 10.07
CA ASN A 63 -1.20 -14.44 10.88
C ASN A 63 -1.42 -14.15 12.37
N ARG A 64 -2.09 -13.04 12.71
CA ARG A 64 -2.46 -12.75 14.10
C ARG A 64 -3.48 -13.73 14.67
N LEU A 65 -4.47 -14.14 13.87
CA LEU A 65 -5.47 -15.14 14.30
C LEU A 65 -4.86 -16.53 14.48
N GLN A 66 -3.92 -16.92 13.61
CA GLN A 66 -3.27 -18.24 13.69
C GLN A 66 -2.18 -18.31 14.78
N GLY A 67 -1.57 -17.19 15.16
CA GLY A 67 -0.62 -17.12 16.27
C GLY A 67 -1.25 -17.13 17.67
N LEU A 68 -2.58 -17.19 17.76
CA LEU A 68 -3.35 -17.30 19.00
C LEU A 68 -3.70 -18.75 19.39
N HIS A 69 -3.10 -19.75 18.73
CA HIS A 69 -3.31 -21.17 18.99
C HIS A 69 -2.04 -21.86 19.50
#